data_AF-A0A920TEC1-F1
#
_entry.id   AF-A0A920TEC1-F1
#
_cell.length_a   1.000
_cell.length_b   1.000
_cell.length_c   1.000
_cell.angle_alpha   90.00
_cell.angle_beta   90.00
_cell.angle_gamma   90.00
#
_symmetry.space_group_name_H-M   'P 1'
#
loop_
_entity.id
_entity.type
_entity.pdbx_description
1 polymer ?
#
loop_
_entity_poly.entity_id
_entity_poly.type
_entity_poly.pdbx_seq_one_letter_code
_entity_poly.pdbx_strand_id
1 'polypeptide(L)'
;MIFCRMILNKGYLNGERLLSRKTVDLMSSNHLRASSSLADIAYGRWSESTFDGVGFGLGFSILIDPARAQISGTPGELAWGGMASTAFWIDPVEDLITIFMTQLVPSSTYNIRRELRTLVYSAIED
;
A
#
# COMPACT_ATOMS: atom_id res chain seq x y z
N MET A 1 -10.50 -9.21 -1.32
CA MET A 1 -9.61 -10.19 -0.64
C MET A 1 -8.78 -11.01 -1.62
N ILE A 2 -9.37 -11.75 -2.57
CA ILE A 2 -8.65 -12.72 -3.44
C ILE A 2 -7.44 -12.15 -4.19
N PHE A 3 -7.55 -10.92 -4.71
CA PHE A 3 -6.45 -10.26 -5.42
C PHE A 3 -5.26 -9.97 -4.49
N CYS A 4 -5.50 -9.31 -3.35
CA CYS A 4 -4.45 -9.02 -2.38
C CYS A 4 -3.80 -10.30 -1.84
N ARG A 5 -4.59 -11.35 -1.60
CA ARG A 5 -4.06 -12.66 -1.18
C ARG A 5 -3.17 -13.29 -2.23
N MET A 6 -3.51 -13.18 -3.52
CA MET A 6 -2.65 -13.64 -4.61
C MET A 6 -1.30 -12.90 -4.63
N ILE A 7 -1.30 -11.58 -4.42
CA ILE A 7 -0.08 -10.77 -4.37
C ILE A 7 0.76 -11.14 -3.14
N LEU A 8 0.15 -11.22 -1.95
CA LEU A 8 0.82 -11.65 -0.71
C LEU A 8 1.45 -13.04 -0.87
N ASN A 9 0.74 -13.96 -1.52
CA ASN A 9 1.20 -15.30 -1.85
C ASN A 9 2.11 -15.37 -3.09
N LYS A 10 2.74 -14.25 -3.49
CA LYS A 10 3.75 -14.20 -4.56
C LYS A 10 3.26 -14.78 -5.90
N GLY A 11 2.02 -14.45 -6.26
CA GLY A 11 1.42 -14.79 -7.54
C GLY A 11 0.57 -16.07 -7.55
N TYR A 12 0.39 -16.70 -6.40
CA TYR A 12 -0.32 -17.98 -6.27
C TYR A 12 -1.68 -17.80 -5.60
N LEU A 13 -2.73 -18.42 -6.13
CA LEU A 13 -4.07 -18.38 -5.56
C LEU A 13 -4.78 -19.71 -5.79
N ASN A 14 -5.37 -20.29 -4.73
CA ASN A 14 -6.21 -21.49 -4.80
C ASN A 14 -5.60 -22.67 -5.57
N GLY A 15 -4.30 -22.95 -5.38
CA GLY A 15 -3.64 -24.07 -6.07
C GLY A 15 -3.06 -23.72 -7.43
N GLU A 16 -3.30 -22.50 -7.96
CA GLU A 16 -2.87 -22.09 -9.30
C GLU A 16 -1.89 -20.92 -9.28
N ARG A 17 -0.91 -20.94 -10.20
CA ARG A 17 0.02 -19.82 -10.40
C ARG A 17 -0.53 -18.85 -11.44
N LEU A 18 -0.99 -17.69 -10.98
CA LEU A 18 -1.49 -16.62 -11.86
C LEU A 18 -0.37 -15.68 -12.31
N LEU A 19 0.60 -15.39 -11.43
CA LEU A 19 1.79 -14.62 -11.74
C LEU A 19 3.06 -15.36 -11.30
N SER A 20 4.15 -15.19 -12.04
CA SER A 20 5.44 -15.68 -11.56
C SER A 20 5.85 -14.89 -10.32
N ARG A 21 6.58 -15.53 -9.39
CA ARG A 21 7.15 -14.81 -8.24
C ARG A 21 7.97 -13.60 -8.67
N LYS A 22 8.77 -13.75 -9.73
CA LYS A 22 9.60 -12.68 -10.28
C LYS A 22 8.78 -11.51 -10.84
N THR A 23 7.59 -11.78 -11.36
CA THR A 23 6.65 -10.74 -11.79
C THR A 23 6.13 -9.96 -10.59
N VAL A 24 5.76 -10.63 -9.50
CA VAL A 24 5.34 -9.95 -8.27
C VAL A 24 6.49 -9.13 -7.68
N ASP A 25 7.70 -9.71 -7.61
CA ASP A 25 8.91 -9.00 -7.16
C ASP A 25 9.17 -7.73 -8.01
N LEU A 26 8.95 -7.79 -9.33
CA LEU A 26 9.07 -6.63 -10.21
C LEU A 26 7.98 -5.59 -9.95
N MET A 27 6.74 -6.02 -9.69
CA MET A 27 5.64 -5.11 -9.37
C MET A 27 5.83 -4.40 -8.03
N SER A 28 6.41 -5.08 -7.04
CA SER A 28 6.65 -4.56 -5.68
C SER A 28 7.96 -3.78 -5.53
N SER A 29 8.81 -3.74 -6.56
CA SER A 29 10.03 -2.93 -6.54
C SER A 29 9.70 -1.44 -6.70
N ASN A 30 10.47 -0.56 -6.06
CA ASN A 30 10.37 0.88 -6.34
C ASN A 30 10.96 1.18 -7.72
N HIS A 31 10.16 1.73 -8.63
CA HIS A 31 10.58 2.12 -9.98
C HIS A 31 10.89 3.62 -10.09
N LEU A 32 10.79 4.36 -8.98
CA LEU A 32 11.20 5.77 -8.95
C LEU A 32 12.72 5.89 -8.84
N ARG A 33 13.25 7.05 -9.23
CA ARG A 33 14.66 7.38 -9.05
C ARG A 33 15.02 7.32 -7.56
N ALA A 34 16.22 6.85 -7.24
CA ALA A 34 16.64 6.53 -5.86
C ALA A 34 16.47 7.67 -4.85
N SER A 35 16.52 8.93 -5.28
CA SER A 35 16.38 10.11 -4.42
C SER A 35 14.96 10.72 -4.41
N SER A 36 14.01 10.14 -5.14
CA SER A 36 12.67 10.70 -5.31
C SER A 36 11.62 9.84 -4.60
N SER A 37 10.80 10.50 -3.80
CA SER A 37 9.54 9.97 -3.31
C SER A 37 8.42 10.24 -4.32
N LEU A 38 7.29 9.59 -4.14
CA LEU A 38 6.09 9.85 -4.92
C LEU A 38 5.60 11.30 -4.69
N ALA A 39 5.83 11.89 -3.51
CA ALA A 39 5.53 13.30 -3.24
C ALA A 39 6.30 14.28 -4.15
N ASP A 40 7.51 13.91 -4.59
CA ASP A 40 8.38 14.77 -5.40
C ASP A 40 7.96 14.83 -6.87
N ILE A 41 7.27 13.78 -7.36
CA ILE A 41 6.99 13.60 -8.79
C ILE A 41 5.50 13.61 -9.13
N ALA A 42 4.63 13.35 -8.16
CA ALA A 42 3.19 13.26 -8.40
C ALA A 42 2.59 14.64 -8.69
N TYR A 43 1.76 14.72 -9.74
CA TYR A 43 1.05 15.93 -10.10
C TYR A 43 -0.39 15.91 -9.59
N GLY A 44 -0.74 16.90 -8.76
CA GLY A 44 -2.04 16.99 -8.10
C GLY A 44 -2.11 16.14 -6.82
N ARG A 45 -2.42 16.79 -5.70
CA ARG A 45 -2.58 16.13 -4.39
C ARG A 45 -4.03 15.65 -4.23
N TRP A 46 -4.31 14.47 -4.76
CA TRP A 46 -5.65 13.85 -4.72
C TRP A 46 -5.86 12.91 -3.52
N SER A 47 -4.93 12.92 -2.57
CA SER A 47 -4.89 12.02 -1.43
C SER A 47 -4.61 12.79 -0.14
N GLU A 48 -5.16 12.29 0.95
CA GLU A 48 -4.83 12.65 2.32
C GLU A 48 -3.41 12.20 2.75
N SER A 49 -2.75 11.36 1.95
CA SER A 49 -1.39 10.88 2.20
C SER A 49 -0.31 11.86 1.72
N THR A 50 0.73 12.06 2.52
CA THR A 50 1.86 12.95 2.17
C THR A 50 2.73 12.39 1.05
N PHE A 51 2.79 11.06 0.91
CA PHE A 51 3.62 10.31 -0.04
C PHE A 51 5.14 10.55 0.08
N ASP A 52 5.59 11.25 1.11
CA ASP A 52 7.01 11.26 1.49
C ASP A 52 7.38 9.89 2.08
N GLY A 53 8.62 9.44 1.88
CA GLY A 53 9.04 8.08 2.26
C GLY A 53 8.31 6.96 1.52
N VAL A 54 7.57 7.27 0.45
CA VAL A 54 6.79 6.32 -0.35
C VAL A 54 7.28 6.35 -1.79
N GLY A 55 7.60 5.17 -2.33
CA GLY A 55 7.91 4.95 -3.74
C GLY A 55 6.69 4.55 -4.56
N PHE A 56 6.93 4.18 -5.81
CA PHE A 56 5.89 3.65 -6.67
C PHE A 56 6.40 2.48 -7.51
N GLY A 57 5.66 1.37 -7.42
CA GLY A 57 5.89 0.15 -8.17
C GLY A 57 5.02 0.07 -9.42
N LEU A 58 4.86 -1.13 -9.97
CA LEU A 58 3.94 -1.36 -11.09
C LEU A 58 2.54 -1.62 -10.54
N GLY A 59 1.81 -0.55 -10.27
CA GLY A 59 0.41 -0.58 -9.81
C GLY A 59 0.19 -0.39 -8.31
N PHE A 60 1.27 -0.12 -7.55
CA PHE A 60 1.20 0.06 -6.09
C PHE A 60 2.08 1.23 -5.65
N SER A 61 1.65 1.94 -4.61
CA SER A 61 2.59 2.67 -3.76
C SER A 61 3.39 1.68 -2.91
N ILE A 62 4.66 1.98 -2.69
CA ILE A 62 5.60 1.12 -1.95
C ILE A 62 6.11 1.90 -0.75
N LEU A 63 5.90 1.42 0.48
CA LEU A 63 6.48 2.07 1.65
C LEU A 63 8.00 1.87 1.65
N ILE A 64 8.78 2.95 1.60
CA ILE A 64 10.25 2.89 1.64
C ILE A 64 10.75 3.21 3.05
N ASP A 65 10.21 4.28 3.64
CA ASP A 65 10.63 4.81 4.93
C ASP A 65 9.39 5.19 5.76
N PRO A 66 8.98 4.34 6.71
CA PRO A 66 7.85 4.60 7.60
C PRO A 66 7.98 5.88 8.43
N ALA A 67 9.22 6.21 8.84
CA ALA A 67 9.48 7.41 9.62
C ALA A 67 9.26 8.67 8.79
N ARG A 68 9.77 8.73 7.55
CA ARG A 68 9.47 9.85 6.64
C ARG A 68 8.00 9.91 6.24
N ALA A 69 7.37 8.76 6.03
CA ALA A 69 5.95 8.68 5.70
C ALA A 69 5.03 9.04 6.88
N GLN A 70 5.56 9.04 8.11
CA GLN A 70 4.83 9.34 9.35
C GLN A 70 3.60 8.42 9.53
N ILE A 71 3.79 7.11 9.26
CA ILE A 71 2.76 6.07 9.39
C ILE A 71 3.38 4.77 9.91
N SER A 72 2.57 3.95 10.60
CA SER A 72 2.95 2.58 10.98
C SER A 72 2.91 1.65 9.77
N GLY A 73 3.90 0.78 9.64
CA GLY A 73 3.96 -0.25 8.60
C GLY A 73 5.39 -0.63 8.26
N THR A 74 5.55 -1.67 7.45
CA THR A 74 6.87 -2.20 7.14
C THR A 74 7.39 -1.73 5.78
N PRO A 75 8.70 -1.42 5.64
CA PRO A 75 9.30 -1.19 4.33
C PRO A 75 8.99 -2.34 3.37
N GLY A 76 8.52 -2.01 2.16
CA GLY A 76 8.07 -2.97 1.14
C GLY A 76 6.56 -3.23 1.14
N GLU A 77 5.79 -2.65 2.07
CA GLU A 77 4.33 -2.71 2.04
C GLU A 77 3.78 -2.11 0.73
N LEU A 78 2.78 -2.79 0.15
CA LEU A 78 2.11 -2.40 -1.08
C LEU A 78 0.75 -1.81 -0.77
N ALA A 79 0.45 -0.61 -1.25
CA ALA A 79 -0.83 0.03 -0.99
C ALA A 79 -1.37 0.81 -2.19
N TRP A 80 -2.69 1.02 -2.21
CA TRP A 80 -3.33 2.03 -3.03
C TRP A 80 -4.71 2.39 -2.48
N GLY A 81 -5.38 3.35 -3.12
CA GLY A 81 -6.72 3.78 -2.73
C GLY A 81 -7.59 4.17 -3.92
N GLY A 82 -8.89 4.27 -3.67
CA GLY A 82 -9.87 4.78 -4.63
C GLY A 82 -10.43 6.14 -4.24
N MET A 83 -11.08 6.79 -5.20
CA MET A 83 -11.67 8.12 -5.04
C MET A 83 -12.75 8.17 -3.94
N ALA A 84 -13.52 7.08 -3.80
CA ALA A 84 -14.60 6.96 -2.83
C ALA A 84 -14.13 6.58 -1.42
N SER A 85 -12.94 7.03 -1.01
CA SER A 85 -12.28 6.72 0.27
C SER A 85 -12.00 5.23 0.52
N THR A 86 -12.02 4.40 -0.53
CA THR A 86 -11.58 3.00 -0.43
C THR A 86 -10.05 2.94 -0.30
N ALA A 87 -9.55 1.93 0.41
CA ALA A 87 -8.12 1.72 0.61
C ALA A 87 -7.79 0.24 0.76
N PHE A 88 -6.58 -0.14 0.35
CA PHE A 88 -6.00 -1.42 0.74
C PHE A 88 -4.50 -1.27 0.95
N TRP A 89 -3.94 -2.16 1.77
CA TRP A 89 -2.52 -2.42 1.83
C TRP A 89 -2.23 -3.89 2.10
N ILE A 90 -1.04 -4.31 1.71
CA ILE A 90 -0.50 -5.66 1.82
C ILE A 90 0.87 -5.52 2.44
N ASP A 91 1.05 -6.03 3.65
CA ASP A 91 2.35 -6.08 4.32
C ASP A 91 2.85 -7.53 4.31
N PRO A 92 3.82 -7.86 3.44
CA PRO A 92 4.37 -9.20 3.36
C PRO A 92 5.20 -9.61 4.58
N VAL A 93 5.68 -8.66 5.38
CA VAL A 93 6.47 -8.96 6.59
C VAL A 93 5.54 -9.38 7.71
N GLU A 94 4.39 -8.72 7.85
CA GLU A 94 3.37 -9.03 8.85
C GLU A 94 2.34 -10.09 8.40
N ASP A 95 2.51 -10.71 7.22
CA ASP A 95 1.51 -11.58 6.56
C ASP A 95 0.09 -10.98 6.54
N LEU A 96 0.00 -9.65 6.38
CA LEU A 96 -1.20 -8.87 6.63
C LEU A 96 -1.80 -8.32 5.34
N ILE A 97 -3.13 -8.37 5.24
CA ILE A 97 -3.92 -7.66 4.23
C ILE A 97 -5.00 -6.85 4.94
N THR A 98 -5.06 -5.57 4.65
CA THR A 98 -6.21 -4.74 5.04
C THR A 98 -6.91 -4.23 3.80
N ILE A 99 -8.24 -4.32 3.79
CA ILE A 99 -9.10 -3.77 2.75
C ILE A 99 -10.22 -3.03 3.45
N PHE A 100 -10.37 -1.76 3.10
CA PHE A 100 -11.41 -0.89 3.63
C PHE A 100 -12.24 -0.32 2.49
N MET A 101 -13.56 -0.54 2.58
CA MET A 101 -14.51 -0.16 1.52
C MET A 101 -15.52 0.84 2.06
N THR A 102 -15.59 1.99 1.41
CA THR A 102 -16.54 3.07 1.69
C THR A 102 -17.07 3.65 0.37
N GLN A 103 -18.03 4.56 0.47
CA GLN A 103 -18.60 5.32 -0.64
C GLN A 103 -18.57 6.83 -0.33
N LEU A 104 -17.43 7.32 0.15
CA LEU A 104 -17.28 8.71 0.59
C LEU A 104 -16.37 9.50 -0.36
N VAL A 105 -16.89 10.61 -0.89
CA VAL A 105 -16.17 11.51 -1.82
C VAL A 105 -16.34 12.96 -1.33
N PRO A 106 -15.28 13.79 -1.33
CA PRO A 106 -13.90 13.47 -1.69
C PRO A 106 -13.18 12.63 -0.62
N SER A 107 -12.12 11.93 -1.02
CA SER A 107 -11.29 11.08 -0.15
C SER A 107 -10.62 11.82 1.01
N SER A 108 -10.54 13.14 0.95
CA SER A 108 -9.96 14.00 1.98
C SER A 108 -10.95 14.47 3.05
N THR A 109 -12.20 14.00 3.02
CA THR A 109 -13.25 14.45 3.96
C THR A 109 -12.90 14.10 5.42
N TYR A 110 -12.32 12.91 5.65
CA TYR A 110 -11.89 12.43 6.96
C TYR A 110 -10.60 11.64 6.81
N ASN A 111 -9.72 11.69 7.81
CA ASN A 111 -8.42 11.02 7.81
C ASN A 111 -8.50 9.49 8.09
N ILE A 112 -9.48 8.82 7.48
CA ILE A 112 -9.87 7.45 7.87
C ILE A 112 -8.74 6.46 7.60
N ARG A 113 -7.95 6.64 6.53
CA ARG A 113 -6.86 5.71 6.20
C ARG A 113 -5.77 5.68 7.26
N ARG A 114 -5.39 6.83 7.81
CA ARG A 114 -4.34 6.92 8.86
C ARG A 114 -4.84 6.38 10.19
N GLU A 115 -6.07 6.71 10.57
CA GLU A 115 -6.69 6.22 11.80
C GLU A 115 -6.84 4.70 11.76
N LEU A 116 -7.40 4.16 10.67
CA LEU A 116 -7.54 2.71 10.48
C LEU A 116 -6.19 2.01 10.55
N ARG A 117 -5.16 2.53 9.86
CA ARG A 117 -3.81 1.97 9.88
C ARG A 117 -3.25 1.90 11.31
N THR A 118 -3.39 2.97 12.07
CA THR A 118 -2.90 3.01 13.47
C THR A 118 -3.59 1.93 14.31
N LEU A 119 -4.91 1.79 14.17
CA LEU A 119 -5.68 0.76 14.87
C LEU A 119 -5.30 -0.66 14.45
N VAL A 120 -5.10 -0.91 13.16
CA VAL A 120 -4.72 -2.23 12.65
C VAL A 120 -3.34 -2.64 13.17
N TYR A 121 -2.33 -1.79 13.02
CA TYR A 121 -0.96 -2.13 13.44
C TYR A 121 -0.79 -2.21 14.95
N SER A 122 -1.54 -1.42 15.73
CA SER A 122 -1.51 -1.52 17.20
C SER A 122 -2.20 -2.78 17.75
N ALA A 123 -2.94 -3.51 16.91
CA ALA A 123 -3.61 -4.74 17.28
C ALA A 123 -2.81 -6.01 16.95
N ILE A 124 -1.61 -5.88 16.37
CA ILE A 124 -0.69 -7.00 16.16
C ILE A 124 -0.02 -7.33 17.49
N GLU A 125 -0.06 -8.60 17.89
CA GLU A 125 0.64 -9.13 19.06
C GLU A 125 1.89 -9.89 18.60
N ASP A 126 3.02 -9.66 19.28
CA ASP A 126 4.31 -10.34 19.04
C ASP A 126 4.50 -11.61 19.87
#